data_AF-A0A8T1WFN3-F1
#
_entry.id   AF-A0A8T1WFN3-F1
#
_cell.length_a   1.000
_cell.length_b   1.000
_cell.length_c   1.000
_cell.angle_alpha   90.00
_cell.angle_beta   90.00
_cell.angle_gamma   90.00
#
_symmetry.space_group_name_H-M   'P 1'
#
loop_
_entity.id
_entity.type
_entity.pdbx_description
1 polymer ?
#
loop_
_entity_poly.entity_id
_entity_poly.type
_entity_poly.pdbx_seq_one_letter_code
_entity_poly.pdbx_strand_id
1 'polypeptide(L)'
;MHDVSVVGVGLTPAQQDATMADLVFFLEEFGSTRAVRVELQAQEREIKRFESQIRRFLGRQGDILSSEETDKDRINSSKDRVNTEESVDETMADLDFFLQRFGSTRAVRSQLESQRKELVGLKRTVKWFLERQTMPRESGGSGGVEYLGTEPARRGVALIEGGLEDAES
;
A
#
# COMPACT_ATOMS: atom_id res chain seq x y z
N MET A 1 17.30 -33.90 -7.92
CA MET A 1 17.64 -33.15 -9.15
C MET A 1 16.33 -32.69 -9.77
N HIS A 2 16.10 -31.37 -9.87
CA HIS A 2 15.05 -30.84 -10.74
C HIS A 2 15.51 -31.06 -12.19
N ASP A 3 14.63 -31.49 -13.08
CA ASP A 3 14.98 -31.67 -14.49
C ASP A 3 15.02 -30.31 -15.18
N VAL A 4 16.21 -29.74 -15.21
CA VAL A 4 16.52 -28.41 -15.75
C VAL A 4 16.24 -28.33 -17.26
N SER A 5 16.21 -29.48 -17.95
CA SER A 5 16.02 -29.55 -19.40
C SER A 5 14.57 -29.29 -19.84
N VAL A 6 13.63 -29.29 -18.90
CA VAL A 6 12.19 -29.15 -19.19
C VAL A 6 11.70 -27.71 -19.01
N VAL A 7 12.49 -26.85 -18.37
CA VAL A 7 12.12 -25.46 -18.10
C VAL A 7 12.01 -24.70 -19.41
N GLY A 8 10.80 -24.24 -19.74
CA GLY A 8 10.54 -23.47 -20.96
C GLY A 8 10.21 -24.28 -22.22
N VAL A 9 10.12 -25.62 -22.15
CA VAL A 9 9.78 -26.48 -23.31
C VAL A 9 8.39 -26.17 -23.91
N GLY A 10 7.47 -25.62 -23.11
CA GLY A 10 6.15 -25.19 -23.55
C GLY A 10 6.05 -23.76 -24.08
N LEU A 11 7.15 -23.00 -24.10
CA LEU A 11 7.14 -21.59 -24.50
C LEU A 11 7.27 -21.46 -26.03
N THR A 12 6.44 -20.59 -26.59
CA THR A 12 6.60 -20.13 -27.99
C THR A 12 7.90 -19.33 -28.14
N PRO A 13 8.47 -19.21 -29.36
CA PRO A 13 9.69 -18.43 -29.57
C PRO A 13 9.59 -16.99 -29.02
N ALA A 14 8.46 -16.32 -29.23
CA ALA A 14 8.24 -14.98 -28.69
C ALA A 14 8.23 -14.93 -27.15
N GLN A 15 7.74 -15.99 -26.48
CA GLN A 15 7.78 -16.08 -25.02
C GLN A 15 9.19 -16.39 -24.52
N GLN A 16 9.99 -17.16 -25.27
CA GLN A 16 11.39 -17.40 -24.94
C GLN A 16 12.20 -16.10 -25.02
N ASP A 17 12.03 -15.32 -26.09
CA ASP A 17 12.67 -14.00 -26.25
C ASP A 17 12.30 -13.05 -25.11
N ALA A 18 11.01 -12.97 -24.76
CA ALA A 18 10.54 -12.17 -23.64
C ALA A 18 11.13 -12.65 -22.30
N THR A 19 11.23 -13.97 -22.10
CA THR A 19 11.83 -14.56 -20.90
C THR A 19 13.30 -14.19 -20.78
N MET A 20 14.06 -14.24 -21.88
CA MET A 20 15.45 -13.82 -21.92
C MET A 20 15.62 -12.33 -21.61
N ALA A 21 14.76 -11.47 -22.16
CA ALA A 21 14.78 -10.04 -21.87
C ALA A 21 14.48 -9.74 -20.38
N ASP A 22 13.49 -10.44 -19.80
CA ASP A 22 13.15 -10.27 -18.39
C ASP A 22 14.24 -10.84 -17.47
N LEU A 23 14.91 -11.94 -17.86
CA LEU A 23 16.08 -12.47 -17.14
C LEU A 23 17.25 -11.49 -17.10
N VAL A 24 17.58 -10.88 -18.25
CA VAL A 24 18.61 -9.84 -18.29
C VAL A 24 18.25 -8.70 -17.33
N PHE A 25 17.00 -8.25 -17.36
CA PHE A 25 16.51 -7.25 -16.41
C PHE A 25 16.64 -7.70 -14.94
N PHE A 26 16.30 -8.95 -14.60
CA PHE A 26 16.44 -9.48 -13.25
C PHE A 26 17.89 -9.50 -12.77
N LEU A 27 18.82 -9.89 -13.64
CA LEU A 27 20.24 -9.90 -13.34
C LEU A 27 20.81 -8.48 -13.20
N GLU A 28 20.36 -7.54 -14.03
CA GLU A 28 20.79 -6.14 -13.97
C GLU A 28 20.25 -5.41 -12.74
N GLU A 29 18.96 -5.55 -12.42
CA GLU A 29 18.34 -4.81 -11.31
C GLU A 29 18.58 -5.48 -9.94
N PHE A 30 18.62 -6.81 -9.88
CA PHE A 30 18.67 -7.57 -8.62
C PHE A 30 19.93 -8.43 -8.44
N GLY A 31 20.75 -8.59 -9.48
CA GLY A 31 21.95 -9.43 -9.47
C GLY A 31 21.70 -10.93 -9.58
N SER A 32 20.48 -11.42 -9.29
CA SER A 32 20.08 -12.82 -9.46
C SER A 32 18.55 -12.98 -9.53
N THR A 33 18.09 -14.07 -10.15
CA THR A 33 16.67 -14.49 -10.09
C THR A 33 16.22 -14.84 -8.68
N ARG A 34 17.13 -15.36 -7.86
CA ARG A 34 16.87 -15.66 -6.45
C ARG A 34 16.56 -14.40 -5.67
N ALA A 35 17.30 -13.32 -5.91
CA ALA A 35 17.03 -12.02 -5.30
C ALA A 35 15.65 -11.48 -5.69
N VAL A 36 15.23 -11.64 -6.96
CA VAL A 36 13.86 -11.31 -7.41
C VAL A 36 12.80 -12.07 -6.62
N ARG A 37 12.99 -13.38 -6.44
CA ARG A 37 12.06 -14.21 -5.67
C ARG A 37 11.98 -13.78 -4.21
N VAL A 38 13.12 -13.49 -3.59
CA VAL A 38 13.19 -12.99 -2.20
C VAL A 38 12.47 -11.63 -2.09
N GLU A 39 12.70 -10.72 -3.03
CA GLU A 39 12.06 -9.40 -3.05
C GLU A 39 10.54 -9.52 -3.19
N LEU A 40 10.03 -10.34 -4.10
CA LEU A 40 8.59 -10.61 -4.23
C LEU A 40 7.96 -11.06 -2.91
N GLN A 41 8.61 -12.00 -2.20
CA GLN A 41 8.12 -12.49 -0.92
C GLN A 41 8.23 -11.45 0.20
N ALA A 42 9.26 -10.60 0.16
CA ALA A 42 9.44 -9.52 1.13
C ALA A 42 8.35 -8.47 0.95
N GLN A 43 8.09 -8.04 -0.29
CA GLN A 43 7.04 -7.07 -0.59
C GLN A 43 5.66 -7.60 -0.25
N GLU A 44 5.35 -8.87 -0.56
CA GLU A 44 4.07 -9.49 -0.19
C GLU A 44 3.85 -9.50 1.34
N ARG A 45 4.90 -9.82 2.11
CA ARG A 45 4.84 -9.78 3.57
C ARG A 45 4.63 -8.36 4.10
N GLU A 46 5.36 -7.40 3.55
CA GLU A 46 5.26 -5.99 3.96
C GLU A 46 3.86 -5.41 3.65
N ILE A 47 3.27 -5.76 2.51
CA ILE A 47 1.87 -5.42 2.16
C ILE A 47 0.91 -5.95 3.24
N LYS A 48 0.96 -7.26 3.52
CA LYS A 48 0.09 -7.89 4.54
C LYS A 48 0.25 -7.24 5.92
N ARG A 49 1.48 -6.86 6.28
CA ARG A 49 1.77 -6.15 7.52
C ARG A 49 1.11 -4.78 7.55
N PHE A 50 1.24 -3.97 6.50
CA PHE A 50 0.61 -2.65 6.46
C PHE A 50 -0.92 -2.73 6.39
N GLU A 51 -1.48 -3.64 5.62
CA GLU A 51 -2.94 -3.86 5.63
C GLU A 51 -3.44 -4.19 7.04
N SER A 52 -2.69 -5.02 7.78
CA SER A 52 -3.02 -5.38 9.15
C SER A 52 -2.90 -4.18 10.09
N GLN A 53 -1.89 -3.33 9.92
CA GLN A 53 -1.78 -2.07 10.67
C GLN A 53 -2.94 -1.12 10.37
N ILE A 54 -3.32 -0.95 9.10
CA ILE A 54 -4.46 -0.12 8.70
C ILE A 54 -5.76 -0.67 9.28
N ARG A 55 -5.99 -1.99 9.19
CA ARG A 55 -7.14 -2.65 9.83
C ARG A 55 -7.17 -2.40 11.34
N ARG A 56 -6.01 -2.45 12.02
CA ARG A 56 -5.93 -2.11 13.44
C ARG A 56 -6.23 -0.64 13.70
N PHE A 57 -5.76 0.30 12.87
CA PHE A 57 -6.09 1.72 13.03
C PHE A 57 -7.59 2.01 12.85
N LEU A 58 -8.22 1.38 11.86
CA LEU A 58 -9.66 1.45 11.63
C LEU A 58 -10.44 0.77 12.76
N GLY A 59 -9.96 -0.38 13.23
CA GLY A 59 -10.53 -1.13 14.36
C GLY A 59 -10.34 -0.42 15.70
N ARG A 60 -9.28 0.36 15.90
CA ARG A 60 -9.03 1.11 17.15
C ARG A 60 -10.00 2.27 17.37
N GLN A 61 -10.85 2.62 16.39
CA GLN A 61 -12.03 3.45 16.62
C GLN A 61 -13.16 2.70 17.35
N GLY A 62 -13.06 1.38 17.50
CA GLY A 62 -13.93 0.52 18.30
C GLY A 62 -13.14 -0.61 18.96
N ASP A 63 -12.67 -0.35 20.18
CA ASP A 63 -11.96 -1.27 21.08
C ASP A 63 -10.48 -1.58 20.82
N ILE A 64 -9.72 -1.31 21.88
CA ILE A 64 -8.29 -1.55 22.04
C ILE A 64 -8.14 -3.00 22.49
N LEU A 65 -7.71 -3.93 21.64
CA LEU A 65 -7.00 -5.12 22.12
C LEU A 65 -5.90 -5.59 21.16
N SER A 66 -4.75 -5.83 21.82
CA SER A 66 -3.47 -6.43 21.47
C SER A 66 -3.33 -7.24 20.19
N SER A 67 -2.20 -7.05 19.51
CA SER A 67 -1.31 -8.18 19.19
C SER A 67 0.10 -7.66 18.89
N GLU A 68 1.01 -7.90 19.84
CA GLU A 68 2.45 -7.90 19.62
C GLU A 68 2.80 -9.12 18.77
N GLU A 69 3.11 -8.92 17.49
CA GLU A 69 3.93 -9.88 16.75
C GLU A 69 5.34 -9.29 16.66
N THR A 70 6.26 -9.95 17.33
CA THR A 70 7.69 -9.68 17.26
C THR A 70 8.24 -10.38 16.02
N ASP A 71 8.30 -9.66 14.91
CA ASP A 71 9.04 -10.09 13.71
C ASP A 71 10.54 -10.10 14.04
N LYS A 72 11.07 -11.28 14.41
CA LYS A 72 12.51 -11.54 14.44
C LYS A 72 12.99 -11.81 13.01
N ASP A 73 13.32 -10.75 12.31
CA ASP A 73 14.03 -10.82 11.02
C ASP A 73 15.47 -11.28 11.24
N ARG A 74 15.76 -12.56 10.92
CA ARG A 74 17.11 -13.02 10.60
C ARG A 74 17.28 -12.98 9.09
N ILE A 75 17.78 -11.86 8.57
CA ILE A 75 18.32 -11.77 7.20
C ILE A 75 19.67 -12.49 7.22
N ASN A 76 19.67 -13.77 6.86
CA ASN A 76 20.90 -14.51 6.63
C ASN A 76 21.39 -14.17 5.21
N SER A 77 22.21 -13.14 5.09
CA SER A 77 22.95 -12.83 3.85
C SER A 77 24.12 -13.83 3.75
N SER A 78 23.82 -15.02 3.22
CA SER A 78 24.89 -15.94 2.79
C SER A 78 25.51 -15.36 1.54
N LYS A 79 26.71 -14.81 1.69
CA LYS A 79 27.57 -14.40 0.58
C LYS A 79 28.21 -15.68 0.02
N ASP A 80 27.46 -16.39 -0.81
CA ASP A 80 27.95 -17.62 -1.43
C ASP A 80 28.84 -17.30 -2.64
N ARG A 81 30.02 -17.90 -2.62
CA ARG A 81 30.98 -17.89 -3.73
C ARG A 81 30.39 -18.77 -4.84
N VAL A 82 30.09 -18.15 -5.97
CA VAL A 82 29.38 -18.76 -7.10
C VAL A 82 30.26 -19.81 -7.78
N ASN A 83 29.87 -21.09 -7.67
CA ASN A 83 30.22 -22.09 -8.68
C ASN A 83 29.27 -21.90 -9.88
N THR A 84 29.83 -21.76 -11.08
CA THR A 84 29.06 -21.37 -12.28
C THR A 84 27.98 -22.38 -12.66
N GLU A 85 28.20 -23.68 -12.46
CA GLU A 85 27.21 -24.73 -12.76
C GLU A 85 26.03 -24.69 -11.77
N GLU A 86 26.30 -24.49 -10.47
CA GLU A 86 25.26 -24.38 -9.43
C GLU A 86 24.36 -23.16 -9.65
N SER A 87 24.91 -22.06 -10.17
CA SER A 87 24.14 -20.84 -10.46
C SER A 87 23.15 -20.97 -11.63
N VAL A 88 23.45 -21.82 -12.62
CA VAL A 88 22.54 -22.06 -13.74
C VAL A 88 21.35 -22.90 -13.27
N ASP A 89 21.61 -23.92 -12.46
CA ASP A 89 20.56 -24.76 -11.87
C ASP A 89 19.63 -23.94 -10.96
N GLU A 90 20.18 -23.03 -10.15
CA GLU A 90 19.38 -22.09 -9.34
C GLU A 90 18.52 -21.16 -10.20
N THR A 91 19.12 -20.58 -11.26
CA THR A 91 18.41 -19.70 -12.19
C THR A 91 17.23 -20.43 -12.85
N MET A 92 17.45 -21.67 -13.28
CA MET A 92 16.43 -22.48 -13.92
C MET A 92 15.34 -22.94 -12.94
N ALA A 93 15.70 -23.25 -11.69
CA ALA A 93 14.73 -23.56 -10.65
C ALA A 93 13.84 -22.35 -10.31
N ASP A 94 14.41 -21.14 -10.27
CA ASP A 94 13.63 -19.92 -10.07
C ASP A 94 12.76 -19.59 -11.28
N LEU A 95 13.26 -19.82 -12.50
CA LEU A 95 12.47 -19.70 -13.73
C LEU A 95 11.27 -20.64 -13.74
N ASP A 96 11.48 -21.92 -13.40
CA ASP A 96 10.38 -22.89 -13.29
C ASP A 96 9.35 -22.43 -12.26
N PHE A 97 9.79 -21.99 -11.09
CA PHE A 97 8.92 -21.39 -10.08
C PHE A 97 8.12 -20.19 -10.63
N PHE A 98 8.76 -19.28 -11.37
CA PHE A 98 8.10 -18.12 -11.95
C PHE A 98 7.07 -18.50 -13.01
N LEU A 99 7.42 -19.40 -13.92
CA LEU A 99 6.51 -19.90 -14.95
C LEU A 99 5.34 -20.65 -14.34
N GLN A 100 5.57 -21.49 -13.32
CA GLN A 100 4.51 -22.23 -12.65
C GLN A 100 3.59 -21.32 -11.84
N ARG A 101 4.14 -20.34 -11.11
CA ARG A 101 3.38 -19.50 -10.17
C ARG A 101 2.65 -18.33 -10.85
N PHE A 102 3.26 -17.75 -11.88
CA PHE A 102 2.81 -16.52 -12.54
C PHE A 102 2.50 -16.70 -14.04
N GLY A 103 2.81 -17.86 -14.62
CA GLY A 103 2.60 -18.14 -16.04
C GLY A 103 3.66 -17.55 -16.98
N SER A 104 4.38 -16.51 -16.54
CA SER A 104 5.47 -15.89 -17.31
C SER A 104 6.39 -15.07 -16.40
N THR A 105 7.64 -14.87 -16.81
CA THR A 105 8.55 -13.91 -16.17
C THR A 105 8.05 -12.47 -16.32
N ARG A 106 7.30 -12.17 -17.37
CA ARG A 106 6.71 -10.84 -17.56
C ARG A 106 5.67 -10.51 -16.49
N ALA A 107 4.92 -11.51 -16.04
CA ALA A 107 3.99 -11.38 -14.94
C ALA A 107 4.72 -11.16 -13.61
N VAL A 108 5.88 -11.78 -13.39
CA VAL A 108 6.75 -11.51 -12.21
C VAL A 108 7.16 -10.04 -12.16
N ARG A 109 7.61 -9.49 -13.29
CA ARG A 109 7.99 -8.07 -13.38
C ARG A 109 6.81 -7.15 -13.09
N SER A 110 5.65 -7.44 -13.70
CA SER A 110 4.42 -6.70 -13.45
C SER A 110 4.00 -6.77 -11.97
N GLN A 111 4.18 -7.92 -11.35
CA GLN A 111 3.86 -8.15 -9.94
C GLN A 111 4.78 -7.32 -9.02
N LEU A 112 6.09 -7.32 -9.27
CA LEU A 112 7.05 -6.48 -8.53
C LEU A 112 6.67 -4.99 -8.60
N GLU A 113 6.35 -4.50 -9.79
CA GLU A 113 5.95 -3.09 -9.96
C GLU A 113 4.63 -2.77 -9.24
N SER A 114 3.66 -3.69 -9.31
CA SER A 114 2.37 -3.54 -8.64
C SER A 114 2.55 -3.51 -7.13
N GLN A 115 3.30 -4.46 -6.57
CA GLN A 115 3.59 -4.53 -5.14
C GLN A 115 4.35 -3.31 -4.64
N ARG A 116 5.35 -2.81 -5.40
CA ARG A 116 6.04 -1.56 -5.06
C ARG A 116 5.09 -0.36 -4.97
N LYS A 117 4.18 -0.21 -5.95
CA LYS A 117 3.19 0.88 -5.95
C LYS A 117 2.23 0.77 -4.76
N GLU A 118 1.76 -0.44 -4.48
CA GLU A 118 0.89 -0.72 -3.35
C GLU A 118 1.55 -0.40 -2.01
N LEU A 119 2.80 -0.84 -1.82
CA LEU A 119 3.60 -0.51 -0.64
C LEU A 119 3.75 0.98 -0.42
N VAL A 120 4.00 1.76 -1.47
CA VAL A 120 4.08 3.22 -1.39
C VAL A 120 2.73 3.81 -0.92
N GLY A 121 1.61 3.31 -1.44
CA GLY A 121 0.27 3.70 -1.00
C GLY A 121 0.02 3.37 0.47
N LEU A 122 0.30 2.12 0.86
CA LEU A 122 0.10 1.63 2.23
C LEU A 122 0.99 2.36 3.25
N LYS A 123 2.27 2.60 2.93
CA LYS A 123 3.19 3.39 3.77
C LYS A 123 2.65 4.81 4.02
N ARG A 124 2.12 5.46 2.99
CA ARG A 124 1.49 6.78 3.12
C ARG A 124 0.25 6.73 4.00
N THR A 125 -0.61 5.74 3.83
CA THR A 125 -1.82 5.57 4.63
C THR A 125 -1.49 5.33 6.11
N VAL A 126 -0.53 4.45 6.40
CA VAL A 126 -0.06 4.20 7.77
C VAL A 126 0.53 5.46 8.39
N LYS A 127 1.37 6.20 7.65
CA LYS A 127 1.92 7.48 8.11
C LYS A 127 0.81 8.48 8.46
N TRP A 128 -0.20 8.60 7.61
CA TRP A 128 -1.36 9.47 7.85
C TRP A 128 -2.12 9.10 9.13
N PHE A 129 -2.30 7.81 9.42
CA PHE A 129 -2.93 7.37 10.68
C PHE A 129 -2.08 7.71 11.90
N LEU A 130 -0.77 7.51 11.83
CA LEU A 130 0.16 7.82 12.91
C LEU A 130 0.21 9.32 13.24
N GLU A 131 0.22 10.18 12.21
CA GLU A 131 0.16 11.64 12.37
C GLU A 131 -1.13 12.08 13.06
N ARG A 132 -2.27 11.43 12.75
CA ARG A 132 -3.55 11.74 13.40
C ARG A 132 -3.67 11.26 14.85
N GLN A 133 -2.94 10.23 15.23
CA GLN A 133 -2.89 9.78 16.63
C GLN A 133 -1.99 10.66 17.50
N THR A 134 -1.02 11.35 16.91
CA THR A 134 0.00 12.15 17.62
C THR A 134 -0.34 13.63 17.73
N MET A 135 -1.38 14.10 17.04
CA MET A 135 -1.94 15.42 17.30
C MET A 135 -2.47 15.45 18.74
N PRO A 136 -1.93 16.31 19.63
CA PRO A 136 -2.59 16.57 20.90
C PRO A 136 -3.99 17.06 20.54
N ARG A 137 -5.01 16.39 21.05
CA ARG A 137 -6.31 17.04 21.24
C ARG A 137 -5.97 18.29 22.05
N GLU A 138 -6.00 19.46 21.42
CA GLU A 138 -5.65 20.72 22.08
C GLU A 138 -6.44 20.78 23.38
N SER A 139 -5.74 20.49 24.49
CA SER A 139 -6.21 20.72 25.83
C SER A 139 -5.80 22.15 26.15
N GLY A 140 -6.54 23.06 25.55
CA GLY A 140 -6.60 24.47 25.89
C GLY A 140 -8.05 24.83 25.60
N GLY A 141 -8.94 24.86 26.58
CA GLY A 141 -8.87 25.72 27.75
C GLY A 141 -10.22 26.42 27.76
N SER A 142 -10.84 26.49 28.93
CA SER A 142 -12.05 27.27 29.20
C SER A 142 -12.08 28.58 28.40
N GLY A 143 -13.01 28.67 27.46
CA GLY A 143 -13.37 29.90 26.74
C GLY A 143 -14.86 29.83 26.49
N GLY A 144 -15.65 30.23 27.49
CA GLY A 144 -17.09 30.39 27.34
C GLY A 144 -17.35 31.31 26.15
N VAL A 145 -17.82 30.72 25.06
CA VAL A 145 -18.41 31.48 23.96
C VAL A 145 -19.77 31.92 24.47
N GLU A 146 -19.79 33.14 24.99
CA GLU A 146 -21.00 33.90 25.23
C GLU A 146 -21.86 33.82 23.96
N TYR A 147 -23.03 33.21 24.10
CA TYR A 147 -24.10 33.27 23.11
C TYR A 147 -24.54 34.75 23.07
N LEU A 148 -23.83 35.58 22.30
CA LEU A 148 -24.35 36.87 21.88
C LEU A 148 -25.49 36.57 20.92
N GLY A 149 -26.68 36.50 21.50
CA GLY A 149 -27.93 36.37 20.76
C GLY A 149 -27.91 37.37 19.62
N THR A 150 -28.05 36.87 18.40
CA THR A 150 -28.51 37.73 17.31
C THR A 150 -29.93 38.11 17.66
N GLU A 151 -30.09 39.30 18.25
CA GLU A 151 -31.38 39.98 18.30
C GLU A 151 -31.94 39.98 16.87
N PRO A 152 -33.17 39.50 16.63
CA PRO A 152 -33.80 39.69 15.34
C PRO A 152 -33.95 41.20 15.11
N ALA A 153 -33.42 41.66 13.98
CA ALA A 153 -33.46 43.05 13.56
C ALA A 153 -34.89 43.61 13.69
N ARG A 154 -35.02 44.66 14.51
CA ARG A 154 -36.23 45.48 14.59
C ARG A 154 -36.52 46.02 13.19
N ARG A 155 -37.62 45.56 12.61
CA ARG A 155 -38.14 46.07 11.34
C ARG A 155 -38.52 47.53 11.54
N GLY A 156 -37.59 48.41 11.16
CA GLY A 156 -37.76 49.85 11.16
C GLY A 156 -38.94 50.23 10.27
N VAL A 157 -39.86 50.96 10.88
CA VAL A 157 -41.00 51.63 10.31
C VAL A 157 -40.51 52.59 9.21
N ALA A 158 -40.98 52.40 7.99
CA ALA A 158 -40.99 53.44 6.97
C ALA A 158 -42.45 53.82 6.70
N LEU A 159 -42.86 54.92 7.32
CA LEU A 159 -44.05 55.72 7.04
C LEU A 159 -43.96 56.30 5.62
N ILE A 160 -44.93 56.01 4.75
CA ILE A 160 -45.54 56.92 3.73
C ILE A 160 -46.94 56.33 3.46
N GLU A 161 -48.01 56.79 4.12
CA GLU A 161 -48.89 57.94 3.78
C GLU A 161 -49.90 57.63 2.65
N GLY A 162 -51.20 57.58 2.98
CA GLY A 162 -52.30 57.86 2.03
C GLY A 162 -53.49 56.87 1.97
N GLY A 163 -54.66 57.29 2.46
CA GLY A 163 -56.02 56.75 2.19
C GLY A 163 -56.58 55.85 3.29
N LEU A 164 -57.35 56.32 4.28
CA LEU A 164 -58.74 56.85 4.24
C LEU A 164 -59.66 55.93 3.43
N GLU A 165 -60.41 55.05 4.11
CA GLU A 165 -61.89 54.92 4.14
C GLU A 165 -62.12 53.49 4.70
N ASP A 166 -63.05 53.09 5.56
CA ASP A 166 -64.13 53.69 6.33
C ASP A 166 -64.47 52.72 7.48
N ALA A 167 -65.15 53.23 8.50
CA ALA A 167 -65.47 52.58 9.76
C ALA A 167 -66.48 51.42 9.68
N GLU A 168 -66.42 50.59 10.73
CA GLU A 168 -67.41 49.59 11.16
C GLU A 168 -68.87 50.06 11.02
N SER A 169 -69.76 49.15 10.62
CA SER A 169 -70.77 48.60 11.55
C SER A 169 -71.51 47.40 10.98
#